data_AF-A0A5R2NB47-F1
#
_entry.id   AF-A0A5R2NB47-F1
#
_cell.length_a   1.000
_cell.length_b   1.000
_cell.length_c   1.000
_cell.angle_alpha   90.00
_cell.angle_beta   90.00
_cell.angle_gamma   90.00
#
_symmetry.space_group_name_H-M   'P 1'
#
loop_
_entity.id
_entity.type
_entity.pdbx_description
1 polymer ?
#
loop_
_entity_poly.entity_id
_entity_poly.type
_entity_poly.pdbx_seq_one_letter_code
_entity_poly.pdbx_strand_id
1 'polypeptide(L)'
;MTPYTRLAELGLTLPEPPTPIANFVTHAESGRLIFLSGQGPLRADGTLCTGKVGEDVTVEQAYEHARLTGLNLLAVMHAAAGDLGRIVRVVKLLGF
;
A
#
# COMPACT_ATOMS: atom_id res chain seq x y z
N MET A 1 -18.96 -8.73 -4.30
CA MET A 1 -17.99 -8.65 -3.20
C MET A 1 -17.20 -7.36 -3.37
N THR A 2 -17.13 -6.50 -2.35
CA THR A 2 -16.34 -5.26 -2.43
C THR A 2 -14.92 -5.51 -1.93
N PRO A 3 -13.93 -4.66 -2.30
CA PRO A 3 -12.60 -4.73 -1.71
C PRO A 3 -12.61 -4.69 -0.17
N TYR A 4 -13.53 -3.90 0.41
CA TYR A 4 -13.66 -3.77 1.86
C TYR A 4 -14.19 -5.04 2.54
N THR A 5 -15.18 -5.71 1.94
CA THR A 5 -15.63 -7.02 2.45
C THR A 5 -14.47 -8.01 2.47
N ARG A 6 -13.66 -8.02 1.41
CA ARG A 6 -12.51 -8.91 1.33
C ARG A 6 -11.42 -8.59 2.36
N LEU A 7 -11.16 -7.31 2.63
CA LEU A 7 -10.26 -6.89 3.70
C LEU A 7 -10.75 -7.39 5.07
N ALA A 8 -12.03 -7.20 5.36
CA ALA A 8 -12.63 -7.63 6.63
C ALA A 8 -12.56 -9.16 6.83
N GLU A 9 -12.82 -9.96 5.79
CA GLU A 9 -12.66 -11.42 5.81
C GLU A 9 -11.23 -11.87 6.12
N LEU A 10 -10.24 -11.08 5.70
CA LEU A 10 -8.83 -11.32 5.98
C LEU A 10 -8.38 -10.77 7.33
N GLY A 11 -9.29 -10.16 8.12
CA GLY A 11 -8.98 -9.50 9.39
C GLY A 11 -8.15 -8.22 9.21
N LEU A 12 -8.20 -7.60 8.03
CA LEU A 12 -7.43 -6.42 7.70
C LEU A 12 -8.32 -5.18 7.69
N THR A 13 -7.76 -4.07 8.16
CA THR A 13 -8.34 -2.74 8.02
C THR A 13 -7.46 -1.90 7.10
N LEU A 14 -8.08 -0.91 6.45
CA LEU A 14 -7.35 0.06 5.66
C LEU A 14 -6.69 1.06 6.63
N PRO A 15 -5.36 1.24 6.61
CA PRO A 15 -4.72 2.25 7.43
C PRO A 15 -5.01 3.65 6.88
N GLU A 16 -4.69 4.67 7.68
CA GLU A 16 -4.58 6.03 7.15
C GLU A 16 -3.48 6.09 6.08
N PRO A 17 -3.70 6.81 4.97
CA PRO A 17 -2.70 6.91 3.92
C PRO A 17 -1.44 7.62 4.45
N PRO A 18 -0.24 7.07 4.18
CA PRO A 18 1.00 7.69 4.61
C PRO A 18 1.21 9.06 3.95
N THR A 19 1.85 9.96 4.69
CA THR A 19 2.22 11.29 4.18
C THR A 19 3.50 11.21 3.34
N PRO A 20 3.63 12.03 2.26
CA PRO A 20 4.87 12.11 1.52
C PRO A 20 6.06 12.53 2.39
N ILE A 21 7.19 11.83 2.26
CA ILE A 21 8.41 12.09 3.03
C ILE A 21 9.29 13.21 2.43
N ALA A 22 8.91 13.74 1.27
CA ALA A 22 9.61 14.81 0.57
C ALA A 22 8.64 15.57 -0.37
N ASN A 23 9.17 16.43 -1.25
CA ASN A 23 8.40 17.28 -2.15
C ASN A 23 7.83 16.51 -3.36
N PHE A 24 6.96 15.54 -3.11
CA PHE A 24 6.21 14.79 -4.12
C PHE A 24 4.80 14.46 -3.60
N VAL A 25 3.91 14.05 -4.49
CA VAL A 25 2.53 13.67 -4.18
C VAL A 25 2.41 12.16 -3.97
N THR A 26 1.41 11.70 -3.20
CA THR A 26 1.20 10.26 -2.96
C THR A 26 0.78 9.50 -4.22
N HIS A 27 0.15 10.20 -5.17
CA HIS A 27 -0.25 9.66 -6.46
C HIS A 27 -0.36 10.78 -7.50
N ALA A 28 -0.34 10.40 -8.78
CA ALA A 28 -0.63 11.27 -9.91
C ALA A 28 -1.60 10.57 -10.87
N GLU A 29 -2.45 11.36 -11.54
CA GLU A 29 -3.43 10.84 -12.49
C GLU A 29 -3.04 11.19 -13.92
N SER A 30 -3.25 10.25 -14.83
CA SER A 30 -3.09 10.46 -16.28
C SER A 30 -4.19 9.71 -17.03
N GLY A 31 -5.21 10.44 -17.47
CA GLY A 31 -6.39 9.86 -18.11
C GLY A 31 -7.18 8.99 -17.14
N ARG A 32 -7.22 7.68 -17.36
CA ARG A 32 -7.90 6.69 -16.49
C ARG A 32 -6.93 5.89 -15.62
N LEU A 33 -5.67 6.29 -15.56
CA LEU A 33 -4.64 5.63 -14.76
C LEU A 33 -4.31 6.48 -13.54
N ILE A 34 -4.26 5.84 -12.38
CA ILE A 34 -3.71 6.39 -11.15
C ILE A 34 -2.35 5.74 -10.94
N PHE A 35 -1.30 6.55 -10.92
CA PHE A 35 0.07 6.13 -10.61
C PHE A 35 0.36 6.45 -9.15
N LEU A 36 0.62 5.43 -8.34
CA LEU A 36 0.97 5.59 -6.94
C LEU A 36 2.47 5.82 -6.80
N SER A 37 2.86 6.77 -5.97
CA SER A 37 4.26 6.91 -5.52
C SER A 37 4.64 5.71 -4.65
N GLY A 38 5.95 5.48 -4.52
CA GLY A 38 6.49 4.37 -3.74
C GLY A 38 5.97 4.36 -2.31
N GLN A 39 5.55 3.18 -1.85
CA GLN A 39 5.13 2.94 -0.47
C GLN A 39 6.08 1.91 0.16
N GLY A 40 6.28 2.05 1.46
CA GLY A 40 7.03 1.10 2.26
C GLY A 40 6.18 0.44 3.35
N PRO A 41 6.78 -0.48 4.12
CA PRO A 41 6.14 -1.14 5.26
C PRO A 41 6.10 -0.22 6.48
N LEU A 42 5.39 0.91 6.35
CA LEU A 42 5.17 1.88 7.40
C LEU A 42 4.04 1.40 8.32
N ARG A 43 4.32 1.25 9.61
CA ARG A 43 3.31 0.94 10.62
C ARG A 43 2.48 2.18 10.97
N ALA A 44 1.32 1.95 11.58
CA ALA A 44 0.43 3.02 12.02
C ALA A 44 1.05 3.98 13.05
N ASP A 45 2.06 3.52 13.80
CA ASP A 45 2.84 4.35 14.74
C ASP A 45 3.96 5.17 14.06
N GLY A 46 4.08 5.10 12.74
CA GLY A 46 5.12 5.77 11.95
C GLY A 46 6.43 5.00 11.86
N THR A 47 6.53 3.80 12.45
CA THR A 47 7.74 2.98 12.37
C THR A 47 7.85 2.30 11.01
N LEU A 48 8.95 2.55 10.29
CA LEU A 48 9.26 1.85 9.04
C LEU A 48 9.96 0.52 9.34
N CYS A 49 9.43 -0.58 8.80
CA CYS A 49 10.16 -1.85 8.85
C CYS A 49 11.36 -1.82 7.90
N THR A 50 12.53 -2.21 8.39
CA THR A 50 13.80 -2.18 7.62
C THR A 50 14.55 -3.50 7.76
N GLY A 51 15.53 -3.71 6.87
CA GLY A 51 16.42 -4.87 6.90
C GLY A 51 16.49 -5.59 5.56
N LYS A 52 17.63 -6.22 5.28
CA LYS A 52 17.86 -7.03 4.09
C LYS A 52 17.35 -8.45 4.28
N VAL A 53 16.56 -8.93 3.31
CA VAL A 53 15.98 -10.28 3.35
C VAL A 53 17.09 -11.33 3.25
N GLY A 54 17.04 -12.33 4.14
CA GLY A 54 18.05 -13.38 4.25
C GLY A 54 19.26 -12.99 5.11
N GLU A 55 19.34 -11.75 5.58
CA GLU A 55 20.40 -11.28 6.48
C GLU A 55 19.80 -10.71 7.78
N ASP A 56 19.06 -9.61 7.68
CA ASP A 56 18.43 -8.95 8.84
C ASP A 56 17.02 -9.47 9.11
N VAL A 57 16.31 -9.92 8.07
CA VAL A 57 14.92 -10.40 8.16
C VAL A 57 14.72 -11.69 7.40
N THR A 58 13.87 -12.57 7.92
CA THR A 58 13.49 -13.81 7.22
C THR A 58 12.54 -13.52 6.05
N VAL A 59 12.33 -14.51 5.18
CA VAL A 59 11.37 -14.41 4.07
C VAL A 59 9.96 -14.19 4.59
N GLU A 60 9.59 -14.84 5.70
CA GLU A 60 8.29 -14.71 6.35
C GLU A 60 8.08 -13.29 6.89
N GLN A 61 9.10 -12.72 7.54
CA GLN A 61 9.05 -11.33 8.01
C GLN A 61 8.94 -10.34 6.84
N ALA A 62 9.72 -10.57 5.77
CA ALA A 62 9.64 -9.78 4.55
C ALA A 62 8.27 -9.87 3.86
N TYR A 63 7.62 -11.03 3.91
CA TYR A 63 6.25 -11.19 3.42
C TYR A 63 5.26 -10.33 4.20
N GLU A 64 5.38 -10.28 5.53
CA GLU A 64 4.57 -9.38 6.36
C GLU A 64 4.86 -7.90 6.08
N HIS A 65 6.12 -7.54 5.80
CA HIS A 65 6.47 -6.20 5.34
C HIS A 65 5.82 -5.88 3.98
N ALA A 66 5.85 -6.81 3.02
CA ALA A 66 5.21 -6.64 1.73
C ALA A 66 3.68 -6.53 1.86
N ARG A 67 3.06 -7.30 2.76
CA ARG A 67 1.63 -7.22 3.08
C ARG A 67 1.28 -5.82 3.62
N LEU A 68 2.05 -5.32 4.58
CA LEU A 68 1.86 -3.96 5.12
C LEU A 68 2.03 -2.89 4.04
N THR A 69 3.04 -3.03 3.18
CA THR A 69 3.25 -2.15 2.03
C THR A 69 2.05 -2.16 1.08
N GLY A 70 1.48 -3.34 0.82
CA GLY A 70 0.26 -3.50 0.02
C GLY A 70 -0.95 -2.79 0.64
N LEU A 71 -1.11 -2.86 1.97
CA LEU A 71 -2.17 -2.13 2.67
C LEU A 71 -2.00 -0.60 2.56
N ASN A 72 -0.77 -0.11 2.70
CA ASN A 72 -0.46 1.31 2.52
C ASN A 72 -0.75 1.77 1.07
N LEU A 73 -0.44 0.95 0.07
CA LEU A 73 -0.81 1.21 -1.33
C LEU A 73 -2.33 1.28 -1.52
N LEU A 74 -3.08 0.35 -0.92
CA LEU A 74 -4.55 0.37 -0.98
C LEU A 74 -5.12 1.62 -0.29
N ALA A 75 -4.51 2.08 0.81
CA ALA A 75 -4.93 3.30 1.50
C ALA A 75 -4.76 4.55 0.61
N VAL A 76 -3.60 4.68 -0.05
CA VAL A 76 -3.37 5.77 -1.02
C VAL A 76 -4.33 5.65 -2.21
N MET A 77 -4.56 4.43 -2.71
CA MET A 77 -5.48 4.19 -3.82
C MET A 77 -6.94 4.56 -3.48
N HIS A 78 -7.37 4.27 -2.25
CA HIS A 78 -8.65 4.71 -1.72
C HIS A 78 -8.74 6.23 -1.68
N ALA A 79 -7.73 6.89 -1.10
CA ALA A 79 -7.69 8.35 -1.00
C ALA A 79 -7.70 9.03 -2.37
N ALA A 80 -6.97 8.46 -3.35
CA ALA A 80 -6.92 8.94 -4.72
C ALA A 80 -8.27 8.80 -5.45
N ALA A 81 -8.87 7.60 -5.40
CA ALA A 81 -10.11 7.33 -6.10
C ALA A 81 -11.36 7.80 -5.34
N GLY A 82 -11.24 8.16 -4.06
CA GLY A 82 -12.34 8.37 -3.12
C GLY A 82 -13.03 7.08 -2.68
N ASP A 83 -12.88 5.98 -3.41
CA ASP A 83 -13.41 4.65 -3.07
C ASP A 83 -12.71 3.54 -3.86
N LEU A 84 -12.32 2.44 -3.20
CA LEU A 84 -11.66 1.29 -3.85
C LEU A 84 -12.58 0.54 -4.82
N GLY A 85 -13.90 0.59 -4.65
CA GLY A 85 -14.88 0.03 -5.57
C GLY A 85 -14.91 0.71 -6.93
N ARG A 86 -14.31 1.90 -7.08
CA ARG A 86 -14.11 2.57 -8.38
C ARG A 86 -12.91 2.02 -9.16
N ILE A 87 -12.04 1.24 -8.52
CA ILE A 87 -10.85 0.66 -9.15
C ILE A 87 -11.25 -0.57 -9.95
N VAL A 88 -11.07 -0.49 -11.26
CA VAL A 88 -11.44 -1.58 -12.18
C VAL A 88 -10.37 -2.68 -12.20
N ARG A 89 -9.09 -2.32 -12.12
CA ARG A 89 -7.95 -3.26 -12.21
C ARG A 89 -6.65 -2.63 -11.75
N VAL A 90 -5.84 -3.40 -11.02
CA VAL A 90 -4.41 -3.13 -10.87
C VAL A 90 -3.67 -3.69 -12.09
N VAL A 91 -3.26 -2.82 -13.01
CA VAL A 91 -2.65 -3.23 -14.30
C VAL A 91 -1.15 -3.52 -14.19
N LYS A 92 -0.50 -3.04 -13.13
CA LYS A 92 0.93 -3.22 -12.85
C LYS A 92 1.18 -3.14 -11.35
N LEU A 93 2.05 -3.99 -10.85
CA LEU A 93 2.66 -3.90 -9.52
C LEU A 93 4.17 -3.96 -9.69
N LEU A 94 4.90 -3.10 -8.99
CA LEU A 94 6.35 -3.06 -8.99
C LEU A 94 6.83 -2.99 -7.54
N GLY A 95 7.72 -3.90 -7.15
CA GLY A 95 8.35 -3.96 -5.83
C GLY A 95 9.86 -4.08 -5.97
N PHE A 96 10.59 -3.62 -4.95
CA PHE A 96 12.05 -3.57 -4.88
C PHE A 96 12.55 -4.14 -3.57
#